data_AF-A0A3D3L7Y6-F1
#
_entry.id   AF-A0A3D3L7Y6-F1
#
_cell.length_a   1.000
_cell.length_b   1.000
_cell.length_c   1.000
_cell.angle_alpha   90.00
_cell.angle_beta   90.00
_cell.angle_gamma   90.00
#
_symmetry.space_group_name_H-M   'P 1'
#
loop_
_entity.id
_entity.type
_entity.pdbx_description
1 polymer ?
#
loop_
_entity_poly.entity_id
_entity_poly.type
_entity_poly.pdbx_seq_one_letter_code
_entity_poly.pdbx_strand_id
1 'polypeptide(L)'
;MHRQVQRAILSALPILSAWLALPRAHGQQSFEIQELHTTLQVAAQKIQALEARLAAAESRNEALAQSAAAANQEAGELKERHDRLRGLLEGLGIAALENNQDQLQERLLTALGDLRVSEASRRDLADTLMELAEVSIEFARQSKGVESEASDRLSKTLARAEEVLVAASSAPLEAEPANLQDARVVSLKPELGIAVLSIGSKDGVKPGMPFEVFREDKPIAKILVTDVRRSVCGAVVQELASKADPVKVGDKGKVDINRSF
;
A
#
# COMPACT_ATOMS: atom_id res chain seq x y z
N MET A 1 36.55 30.87 120.06
CA MET A 1 37.41 31.89 120.71
C MET A 1 38.84 31.70 120.22
N HIS A 2 39.47 32.81 119.82
CA HIS A 2 40.89 33.01 119.48
C HIS A 2 41.46 32.19 118.31
N ARG A 3 41.52 32.73 117.08
CA ARG A 3 42.42 33.83 116.65
C ARG A 3 43.83 33.68 117.26
N GLN A 4 44.65 32.84 116.64
CA GLN A 4 46.09 33.12 116.49
C GLN A 4 46.47 32.89 115.02
N VAL A 5 45.90 33.77 114.20
CA VAL A 5 46.56 34.28 113.00
C VAL A 5 47.74 35.15 113.48
N GLN A 6 48.76 35.26 112.63
CA GLN A 6 49.87 36.22 112.70
C GLN A 6 51.10 35.76 113.48
N ARG A 7 52.00 35.02 112.81
CA ARG A 7 53.44 35.31 112.71
C ARG A 7 54.19 34.14 112.07
N ALA A 8 54.08 34.02 110.76
CA ALA A 8 55.08 33.36 109.92
C ALA A 8 54.95 33.90 108.48
N ILE A 9 54.89 35.23 108.35
CA ILE A 9 55.25 35.93 107.12
C ILE A 9 56.71 36.33 107.33
N LEU A 10 57.64 35.64 106.67
CA LEU A 10 58.89 36.19 106.10
C LEU A 10 59.83 35.04 105.69
N SER A 11 59.59 34.46 104.51
CA SER A 11 60.68 34.17 103.57
C SER A 11 60.10 33.82 102.18
N ALA A 12 60.53 34.58 101.18
CA ALA A 12 60.46 34.30 99.75
C ALA A 12 59.10 34.39 99.04
N LEU A 13 58.57 35.62 98.95
CA LEU A 13 58.07 36.16 97.69
C LEU A 13 59.26 36.30 96.71
N PRO A 14 59.11 35.98 95.41
CA PRO A 14 58.31 36.82 94.50
C PRO A 14 57.08 36.07 94.00
N ILE A 15 55.87 36.62 94.13
CA ILE A 15 55.32 37.68 93.27
C ILE A 15 55.49 37.34 91.77
N LEU A 16 54.39 36.82 91.23
CA LEU A 16 53.59 37.61 90.27
C LEU A 16 54.26 37.96 88.93
N SER A 17 54.85 36.97 88.25
CA SER A 17 55.19 37.12 86.81
C SER A 17 54.95 35.89 85.95
N ALA A 18 54.43 34.78 86.50
CA ALA A 18 54.18 33.56 85.70
C ALA A 18 52.76 33.47 85.08
N TRP A 19 51.92 34.48 85.27
CA TRP A 19 50.59 34.59 84.63
C TRP A 19 50.60 35.46 83.36
N LEU A 20 51.76 35.65 82.74
CA LEU A 20 51.93 36.37 81.47
C LEU A 20 52.81 35.59 80.49
N ALA A 21 52.52 34.30 80.27
CA ALA A 21 53.18 33.53 79.22
C ALA A 21 52.34 32.36 78.69
N LEU A 22 51.04 32.55 78.51
CA LEU A 22 50.28 31.74 77.54
C LEU A 22 49.54 32.67 76.55
N PRO A 23 50.24 33.15 75.50
CA PRO A 23 49.53 33.39 74.26
C PRO A 23 50.38 32.97 73.06
N ARG A 24 50.61 31.66 72.86
CA ARG A 24 51.09 31.16 71.54
C ARG A 24 50.48 29.85 71.04
N ALA A 25 49.94 28.99 71.90
CA ALA A 25 49.30 27.73 71.45
C ALA A 25 47.88 27.91 70.89
N HIS A 26 47.13 28.92 71.34
CA HIS A 26 45.76 29.17 70.87
C HIS A 26 45.70 29.70 69.44
N GLY A 27 46.75 30.38 68.96
CA GLY A 27 46.79 30.95 67.60
C GLY A 27 46.97 29.91 66.49
N GLN A 28 47.66 28.80 66.76
CA GLN A 28 47.83 27.70 65.80
C GLN A 28 46.57 26.84 65.70
N GLN A 29 45.94 26.48 66.82
CA GLN A 29 44.68 25.73 66.80
C GLN A 29 43.52 26.51 66.19
N SER A 30 43.44 27.83 66.42
CA SER A 30 42.43 28.66 65.76
C SER A 30 42.62 28.73 64.25
N PHE A 31 43.88 28.72 63.78
CA PHE A 31 44.20 28.76 62.36
C PHE A 31 43.87 27.44 61.67
N GLU A 32 44.22 26.29 62.25
CA GLU A 32 43.86 24.97 61.73
C GLU A 32 42.34 24.76 61.68
N ILE A 33 41.61 25.18 62.71
CA ILE A 33 40.13 25.13 62.72
C ILE A 33 39.54 26.04 61.63
N GLN A 34 40.17 27.19 61.35
CA GLN A 34 39.73 28.10 60.31
C GLN A 34 40.03 27.56 58.90
N GLU A 35 41.17 26.90 58.71
CA GLU A 35 41.50 26.18 57.46
C GLU A 35 40.57 24.99 57.22
N LEU A 36 40.27 24.20 58.26
CA LEU A 36 39.29 23.12 58.17
C LEU A 36 37.89 23.64 57.87
N HIS A 37 37.48 24.76 58.48
CA HIS A 37 36.18 25.37 58.19
C HIS A 37 36.10 25.87 56.74
N THR A 38 37.15 26.53 56.24
CA THR A 38 37.20 27.00 54.84
C THR A 38 37.23 25.85 53.84
N THR A 39 37.98 24.77 54.10
CA THR A 39 38.00 23.58 53.24
C THR A 39 36.68 22.83 53.26
N LEU A 40 36.02 22.71 54.43
CA LEU A 40 34.68 22.13 54.55
C LEU A 40 33.65 23.00 53.81
N GLN A 41 33.74 24.32 53.92
CA GLN A 41 32.87 25.24 53.19
C GLN A 41 33.06 25.13 51.67
N VAL A 42 34.31 25.02 51.20
CA VAL A 42 34.61 24.79 49.78
C VAL A 42 34.12 23.41 49.31
N ALA A 43 34.25 22.38 50.14
CA ALA A 43 33.72 21.04 49.83
C ALA A 43 32.18 21.06 49.74
N ALA A 44 31.51 21.72 50.69
CA ALA A 44 30.06 21.89 50.66
C ALA A 44 29.59 22.68 49.42
N GLN A 45 30.28 23.75 49.05
CA GLN A 45 30.01 24.50 47.82
C GLN A 45 30.20 23.62 46.56
N LYS A 46 31.24 22.79 46.52
CA LYS A 46 31.46 21.85 45.42
C LYS A 46 30.36 20.80 45.32
N ILE A 47 29.91 20.25 46.46
CA ILE A 47 28.81 19.29 46.51
C ILE A 47 27.53 19.95 45.98
N GLN A 48 27.18 21.15 46.45
CA GLN A 48 26.02 21.89 45.95
C GLN A 48 26.12 22.18 44.44
N ALA A 49 27.30 22.54 43.94
CA ALA A 49 27.51 22.77 42.52
C ALA A 49 27.40 21.47 41.68
N LEU A 50 27.83 20.34 42.22
CA LEU A 50 27.70 19.03 41.57
C LEU A 50 26.24 18.55 41.58
N GLU A 51 25.53 18.72 42.68
CA GLU A 51 24.09 18.43 42.78
C GLU A 51 23.29 19.28 41.78
N ALA A 52 23.59 20.58 41.67
CA ALA A 52 22.95 21.45 40.68
C ALA A 52 23.24 21.02 39.24
N ARG A 53 24.46 20.54 38.95
CA ARG A 53 24.82 20.01 37.62
C ARG A 53 24.14 18.69 37.32
N LEU A 54 24.02 17.81 38.31
CA LEU A 54 23.30 16.53 38.18
C LEU A 54 21.82 16.78 37.91
N ALA A 55 21.17 17.64 38.69
CA ALA A 55 19.77 18.01 38.46
C ALA A 55 19.55 18.64 37.07
N ALA A 56 20.47 19.51 36.62
CA ALA A 56 20.41 20.08 35.28
C ALA A 56 20.65 19.04 34.16
N ALA A 57 21.51 18.04 34.39
CA ALA A 57 21.76 16.96 33.45
C ALA A 57 20.58 15.99 33.36
N GLU A 58 19.97 15.65 34.50
CA GLU A 58 18.75 14.82 34.56
C GLU A 58 17.60 15.49 33.83
N SER A 59 17.36 16.78 34.08
CA SER A 59 16.33 17.56 33.37
C SER A 59 16.58 17.59 31.84
N ARG A 60 17.84 17.72 31.40
CA ARG A 60 18.18 17.65 29.97
C ARG A 60 17.92 16.26 29.39
N ASN A 61 18.29 15.20 30.10
CA ASN A 61 18.03 13.83 29.67
C ASN A 61 16.53 13.55 29.56
N GLU A 62 15.74 14.04 30.51
CA GLU A 62 14.28 13.90 30.47
C GLU A 62 13.68 14.69 29.28
N ALA A 63 14.12 15.92 29.06
CA ALA A 63 13.69 16.72 27.91
C ALA A 63 14.07 16.06 26.57
N LEU A 64 15.27 15.48 26.46
CA LEU A 64 15.70 14.74 25.28
C LEU A 64 14.89 13.45 25.09
N ALA A 65 14.58 12.73 26.15
CA ALA A 65 13.75 11.54 26.09
C ALA A 65 12.31 11.88 25.63
N GLN A 66 11.74 12.96 26.16
CA GLN A 66 10.43 13.45 25.73
C GLN A 66 10.45 13.90 24.25
N SER A 67 11.49 14.62 23.83
CA SER A 67 11.63 15.05 22.43
C SER A 67 11.81 13.85 21.48
N ALA A 68 12.57 12.82 21.89
CA ALA A 68 12.75 11.61 21.10
C ALA A 68 11.45 10.79 21.01
N ALA A 69 10.69 10.71 22.10
CA ALA A 69 9.38 10.07 22.11
C ALA A 69 8.39 10.78 21.16
N ALA A 70 8.34 12.12 21.20
CA ALA A 70 7.51 12.92 20.31
C ALA A 70 7.91 12.75 18.84
N ALA A 71 9.21 12.80 18.52
CA ALA A 71 9.70 12.58 17.16
C ALA A 71 9.38 11.16 16.64
N ASN A 72 9.46 10.15 17.50
CA ASN A 72 9.09 8.79 17.13
C ASN A 72 7.58 8.63 16.88
N GLN A 73 6.74 9.31 17.67
CA GLN A 73 5.28 9.35 17.43
C GLN A 73 4.97 10.02 16.10
N GLU A 74 5.56 11.18 15.82
CA GLU A 74 5.38 11.90 14.56
C GLU A 74 5.87 11.07 13.35
N ALA A 75 7.00 10.38 13.47
CA ALA A 75 7.48 9.46 12.44
C ALA A 75 6.51 8.29 12.20
N GLY A 76 5.85 7.80 13.26
CA GLY A 76 4.80 6.79 13.15
C GLY A 76 3.59 7.30 12.38
N GLU A 77 3.08 8.49 12.73
CA GLU A 77 1.96 9.12 12.02
C GLU A 77 2.27 9.40 10.56
N LEU A 78 3.48 9.89 10.26
CA LEU A 78 3.91 10.15 8.88
C LEU A 78 3.96 8.88 8.04
N LYS A 79 4.43 7.75 8.61
CA LYS A 79 4.38 6.45 7.94
C LYS A 79 2.96 6.00 7.67
N GLU A 80 2.06 6.11 8.65
CA GLU A 80 0.65 5.74 8.46
C GLU A 80 -0.03 6.59 7.37
N ARG A 81 0.23 7.90 7.36
CA ARG A 81 -0.26 8.80 6.29
C ARG A 81 0.32 8.42 4.92
N HIS A 82 1.61 8.09 4.87
CA HIS A 82 2.27 7.64 3.64
C HIS A 82 1.65 6.33 3.13
N ASP A 83 1.43 5.35 4.00
CA ASP A 83 0.83 4.06 3.64
C ASP A 83 -0.62 4.22 3.19
N ARG A 84 -1.38 5.13 3.80
CA ARG A 84 -2.73 5.48 3.35
C ARG A 84 -2.70 6.12 1.95
N LEU A 85 -1.82 7.10 1.72
CA LEU A 85 -1.68 7.73 0.40
C LEU A 85 -1.25 6.72 -0.65
N ARG A 86 -0.32 5.84 -0.32
CA ARG A 86 0.10 4.74 -1.18
C ARG A 86 -1.05 3.80 -1.51
N GLY A 87 -1.85 3.39 -0.53
CA GLY A 87 -3.04 2.56 -0.75
C GLY A 87 -4.07 3.24 -1.65
N LEU A 88 -4.26 4.55 -1.52
CA LEU A 88 -5.11 5.33 -2.43
C LEU A 88 -4.54 5.35 -3.85
N LEU A 89 -3.23 5.55 -4.03
CA LEU A 89 -2.56 5.53 -5.34
C LEU A 89 -2.59 4.15 -6.00
N GLU A 90 -2.44 3.08 -5.21
CA GLU A 90 -2.60 1.70 -5.66
C GLU A 90 -4.05 1.41 -6.06
N GLY A 91 -5.02 1.91 -5.29
CA GLY A 91 -6.45 1.83 -5.62
C GLY A 91 -6.83 2.61 -6.88
N LEU A 92 -6.18 3.74 -7.15
CA LEU A 92 -6.31 4.54 -8.37
C LEU A 92 -5.53 3.95 -9.56
N GLY A 93 -4.76 2.88 -9.35
CA GLY A 93 -3.96 2.23 -10.40
C GLY A 93 -2.76 3.06 -10.89
N ILE A 94 -2.43 4.17 -10.22
CA ILE A 94 -1.32 5.07 -10.60
C ILE A 94 0.03 4.40 -10.31
N ALA A 95 0.09 3.52 -9.29
CA ALA A 95 1.28 2.70 -9.03
C ALA A 95 1.65 1.76 -10.21
N ALA A 96 0.69 1.42 -11.09
CA ALA A 96 0.98 0.69 -12.33
C ALA A 96 1.55 1.59 -13.44
N LEU A 97 1.34 2.91 -13.35
CA LEU A 97 1.86 3.88 -14.31
C LEU A 97 3.28 4.35 -13.95
N GLU A 98 3.58 4.50 -12.66
CA GLU A 98 4.81 5.20 -12.24
C GLU A 98 6.08 4.33 -12.35
N ASN A 99 5.96 3.00 -12.22
CA ASN A 99 7.11 2.09 -12.25
C ASN A 99 7.36 1.38 -13.58
N ASN A 100 6.51 1.54 -14.59
CA ASN A 100 6.59 0.72 -15.80
C ASN A 100 6.28 1.50 -17.07
N GLN A 101 7.08 2.53 -17.38
CA GLN A 101 7.09 3.10 -18.74
C GLN A 101 7.26 2.00 -19.80
N ASP A 102 8.10 0.99 -19.52
CA ASP A 102 8.32 -0.15 -20.40
C ASP A 102 7.05 -1.02 -20.57
N GLN A 103 6.29 -1.29 -19.50
CA GLN A 103 5.04 -2.08 -19.62
C GLN A 103 3.91 -1.26 -20.25
N LEU A 104 3.88 0.06 -20.04
CA LEU A 104 2.96 0.96 -20.73
C LEU A 104 3.28 0.99 -22.23
N GLN A 105 4.56 1.10 -22.59
CA GLN A 105 5.02 1.06 -23.97
C GLN A 105 4.74 -0.29 -24.61
N GLU A 106 4.98 -1.40 -23.93
CA GLU A 106 4.65 -2.74 -24.40
C GLU A 106 3.14 -2.93 -24.59
N ARG A 107 2.31 -2.42 -23.66
CA ARG A 107 0.85 -2.43 -23.79
C ARG A 107 0.37 -1.57 -24.96
N LEU A 108 0.95 -0.40 -25.17
CA LEU A 108 0.64 0.47 -26.29
C LEU A 108 1.06 -0.15 -27.62
N LEU A 109 2.24 -0.77 -27.69
CA LEU A 109 2.70 -1.50 -28.88
C LEU A 109 1.79 -2.69 -29.18
N THR A 110 1.37 -3.43 -28.16
CA THR A 110 0.41 -4.54 -28.31
C THR A 110 -0.93 -4.02 -28.81
N ALA A 111 -1.49 -2.99 -28.18
CA ALA A 111 -2.78 -2.43 -28.56
C ALA A 111 -2.77 -1.82 -29.97
N LEU A 112 -1.67 -1.18 -30.36
CA LEU A 112 -1.49 -0.64 -31.71
C LEU A 112 -1.32 -1.76 -32.74
N GLY A 113 -0.66 -2.86 -32.37
CA GLY A 113 -0.60 -4.09 -33.17
C GLY A 113 -1.99 -4.70 -33.37
N ASP A 114 -2.74 -4.89 -32.29
CA ASP A 114 -4.11 -5.43 -32.32
C ASP A 114 -5.03 -4.54 -33.17
N LEU A 115 -4.92 -3.22 -33.03
CA LEU A 115 -5.69 -2.26 -33.85
C LEU A 115 -5.36 -2.40 -35.33
N ARG A 116 -4.06 -2.48 -35.69
CA ARG A 116 -3.65 -2.66 -37.08
C ARG A 116 -4.16 -3.96 -37.68
N VAL A 117 -4.09 -5.07 -36.92
CA VAL A 117 -4.62 -6.36 -37.37
C VAL A 117 -6.13 -6.28 -37.57
N SER A 118 -6.85 -5.67 -36.63
CA SER A 118 -8.31 -5.48 -36.76
C SER A 118 -8.68 -4.63 -37.97
N GLU A 119 -7.94 -3.55 -38.24
CA GLU A 119 -8.17 -2.73 -39.43
C GLU A 119 -7.88 -3.49 -40.72
N ALA A 120 -6.83 -4.32 -40.75
CA ALA A 120 -6.51 -5.16 -41.90
C ALA A 120 -7.63 -6.17 -42.16
N SER A 121 -8.07 -6.91 -41.14
CA SER A 121 -9.20 -7.85 -41.27
C SER A 121 -10.49 -7.17 -41.73
N ARG A 122 -10.74 -5.93 -41.28
CA ARG A 122 -11.91 -5.15 -41.73
C ARG A 122 -11.80 -4.73 -43.20
N ARG A 123 -10.60 -4.41 -43.70
CA ARG A 123 -10.36 -4.12 -45.12
C ARG A 123 -10.54 -5.39 -45.97
N ASP A 124 -9.98 -6.52 -45.55
CA ASP A 124 -10.12 -7.80 -46.28
C ASP A 124 -11.60 -8.25 -46.36
N LEU A 125 -12.36 -8.08 -45.27
CA LEU A 125 -13.81 -8.33 -45.27
C LEU A 125 -14.55 -7.37 -46.20
N ALA A 126 -14.07 -6.14 -46.37
CA ALA A 126 -14.65 -5.19 -47.32
C ALA A 126 -14.44 -5.61 -48.76
N ASP A 127 -13.21 -5.98 -49.10
CA ASP A 127 -12.86 -6.38 -50.46
C ASP A 127 -13.62 -7.65 -50.87
N THR A 128 -13.70 -8.65 -49.97
CA THR A 128 -14.44 -9.89 -50.23
C THR A 128 -15.95 -9.68 -50.38
N LEU A 129 -16.55 -8.76 -49.63
CA LEU A 129 -17.95 -8.40 -49.81
C LEU A 129 -18.20 -7.68 -51.14
N MET A 130 -17.25 -6.84 -51.57
CA MET A 130 -17.32 -6.14 -52.86
C MET A 130 -17.16 -7.10 -54.05
N GLU A 131 -16.23 -8.06 -53.95
CA GLU A 131 -16.06 -9.12 -54.94
C GLU A 131 -17.32 -10.02 -55.03
N LEU A 132 -17.87 -10.42 -53.87
CA LEU A 132 -19.11 -11.20 -53.82
C LEU A 132 -20.29 -10.44 -54.42
N ALA A 133 -20.36 -9.13 -54.20
CA ALA A 133 -21.34 -8.25 -54.80
C ALA A 133 -21.24 -8.26 -56.34
N GLU A 134 -20.04 -8.09 -56.88
CA GLU A 134 -19.79 -8.05 -58.32
C GLU A 134 -20.14 -9.39 -58.99
N VAL A 135 -19.67 -10.50 -58.41
CA VAL A 135 -20.00 -11.87 -58.89
C VAL A 135 -21.51 -12.14 -58.84
N SER A 136 -22.21 -11.67 -57.79
CA SER A 136 -23.67 -11.85 -57.69
C SER A 136 -24.44 -11.06 -58.76
N ILE A 137 -23.96 -9.87 -59.13
CA ILE A 137 -24.55 -9.05 -60.21
C ILE A 137 -24.27 -9.69 -61.57
N GLU A 138 -23.05 -10.17 -61.81
CA GLU A 138 -22.70 -10.89 -63.05
C GLU A 138 -23.52 -12.17 -63.21
N PHE A 139 -23.69 -12.94 -62.14
CA PHE A 139 -24.53 -14.13 -62.12
C PHE A 139 -26.00 -13.81 -62.42
N ALA A 140 -26.54 -12.75 -61.79
CA ALA A 140 -27.90 -12.29 -62.07
C ALA A 140 -28.10 -11.87 -63.53
N ARG A 141 -27.12 -11.16 -64.13
CA ARG A 141 -27.14 -10.74 -65.54
C ARG A 141 -27.01 -11.89 -66.54
N GLN A 142 -26.23 -12.93 -66.23
CA GLN A 142 -26.10 -14.11 -67.08
C GLN A 142 -27.33 -15.03 -67.01
N SER A 143 -28.07 -15.02 -65.90
CA SER A 143 -29.34 -15.72 -65.81
C SER A 143 -30.41 -14.99 -66.64
N LYS A 144 -30.67 -15.47 -67.85
CA LYS A 144 -31.80 -14.99 -68.68
C LYS A 144 -33.12 -15.28 -67.95
N GLY A 145 -33.64 -14.29 -67.23
CA GLY A 145 -35.00 -14.34 -66.67
C GLY A 145 -35.20 -13.84 -65.24
N VAL A 146 -34.17 -13.34 -64.55
CA VAL A 146 -34.39 -12.75 -63.21
C VAL A 146 -34.99 -11.35 -63.35
N GLU A 147 -36.21 -11.19 -62.84
CA GLU A 147 -37.02 -9.98 -62.86
C GLU A 147 -36.24 -8.73 -62.43
N SER A 148 -36.47 -7.62 -63.16
CA SER A 148 -35.87 -6.30 -62.95
C SER A 148 -35.91 -5.84 -61.48
N GLU A 149 -36.93 -6.25 -60.72
CA GLU A 149 -37.09 -5.89 -59.30
C GLU A 149 -36.09 -6.60 -58.37
N ALA A 150 -35.70 -7.84 -58.66
CA ALA A 150 -34.73 -8.57 -57.83
C ALA A 150 -33.32 -7.99 -58.00
N SER A 151 -32.98 -7.56 -59.22
CA SER A 151 -31.73 -6.85 -59.51
C SER A 151 -31.68 -5.47 -58.84
N ASP A 152 -32.79 -4.73 -58.82
CA ASP A 152 -32.88 -3.42 -58.14
C ASP A 152 -32.86 -3.52 -56.60
N ARG A 153 -33.40 -4.60 -56.03
CA ARG A 153 -33.29 -4.85 -54.58
C ARG A 153 -31.86 -5.19 -54.19
N LEU A 154 -31.19 -6.03 -54.99
CA LEU A 154 -29.82 -6.45 -54.74
C LEU A 154 -28.84 -5.26 -54.81
N SER A 155 -28.99 -4.39 -55.82
CA SER A 155 -28.18 -3.17 -55.94
C SER A 155 -28.39 -2.20 -54.78
N LYS A 156 -29.63 -2.02 -54.30
CA LYS A 156 -29.94 -1.21 -53.11
C LYS A 156 -29.36 -1.79 -51.82
N THR A 157 -29.44 -3.11 -51.64
CA THR A 157 -28.83 -3.76 -50.46
C THR A 157 -27.31 -3.67 -50.48
N LEU A 158 -26.70 -3.73 -51.66
CA LEU A 158 -25.25 -3.56 -51.82
C LEU A 158 -24.79 -2.13 -51.53
N ALA A 159 -25.46 -1.13 -52.09
CA ALA A 159 -25.16 0.27 -51.80
C ALA A 159 -25.28 0.58 -50.29
N ARG A 160 -26.28 -0.03 -49.62
CA ARG A 160 -26.45 0.10 -48.18
C ARG A 160 -25.38 -0.66 -47.39
N ALA A 161 -24.94 -1.83 -47.86
CA ALA A 161 -23.86 -2.58 -47.23
C ALA A 161 -22.52 -1.82 -47.33
N GLU A 162 -22.26 -1.19 -48.48
CA GLU A 162 -21.08 -0.35 -48.71
C GLU A 162 -21.08 0.88 -47.79
N GLU A 163 -22.20 1.59 -47.67
CA GLU A 163 -22.36 2.71 -46.74
C GLU A 163 -22.10 2.30 -45.27
N VAL A 164 -22.65 1.16 -44.85
CA VAL A 164 -22.44 0.63 -43.49
C VAL A 164 -20.98 0.21 -43.28
N LEU A 165 -20.33 -0.36 -44.28
CA LEU A 165 -18.93 -0.74 -44.20
C LEU A 165 -17.99 0.47 -44.09
N VAL A 166 -18.27 1.53 -44.84
CA VAL A 166 -17.54 2.80 -44.77
C VAL A 166 -17.79 3.47 -43.41
N ALA A 167 -19.01 3.43 -42.88
CA ALA A 167 -19.30 3.94 -41.54
C ALA A 167 -18.56 3.14 -40.45
N ALA A 168 -18.58 1.80 -40.52
CA ALA A 168 -17.83 0.92 -39.61
C ALA A 168 -16.31 1.07 -39.77
N SER A 169 -15.84 1.57 -40.91
CA SER A 169 -14.43 1.88 -41.14
C SER A 169 -13.91 3.11 -40.42
N SER A 170 -14.84 4.02 -40.10
CA SER A 170 -14.58 5.35 -39.59
C SER A 170 -14.95 5.50 -38.11
N ALA A 171 -15.67 4.53 -37.55
CA ALA A 171 -16.13 4.57 -36.18
C ALA A 171 -15.01 4.16 -35.21
N PRO A 172 -14.71 4.97 -34.19
CA PRO A 172 -13.86 4.54 -33.08
C PRO A 172 -14.49 3.32 -32.40
N LEU A 173 -13.71 2.26 -32.21
CA LEU A 173 -14.09 1.10 -31.40
C LEU A 173 -14.17 1.55 -29.94
N GLU A 174 -15.34 2.00 -29.51
CA GLU A 174 -15.67 2.05 -28.09
C GLU A 174 -15.70 0.61 -27.59
N ALA A 175 -14.63 0.22 -26.89
CA ALA A 175 -14.56 -1.02 -26.18
C ALA A 175 -15.63 -0.99 -25.09
N GLU A 176 -16.75 -1.67 -25.32
CA GLU A 176 -17.71 -1.90 -24.26
C GLU A 176 -16.99 -2.62 -23.10
N PRO A 177 -17.13 -2.12 -21.86
CA PRO A 177 -16.55 -2.79 -20.71
C PRO A 177 -17.21 -4.16 -20.60
N ALA A 178 -16.42 -5.22 -20.76
CA ALA A 178 -16.88 -6.58 -20.58
C ALA A 178 -17.51 -6.71 -19.18
N ASN A 179 -18.81 -6.96 -19.15
CA ASN A 179 -19.53 -7.16 -17.92
C ASN A 179 -18.98 -8.42 -17.22
N LEU A 180 -18.42 -8.22 -16.02
CA LEU A 180 -17.99 -9.27 -15.09
C LEU A 180 -19.08 -10.32 -14.77
N GLN A 181 -20.33 -10.08 -15.20
CA GLN A 181 -21.48 -10.96 -15.00
C GLN A 181 -21.64 -12.04 -16.09
N ASP A 182 -20.88 -12.00 -17.20
CA ASP A 182 -20.96 -12.95 -18.32
C ASP A 182 -19.76 -13.90 -18.40
N ALA A 183 -19.18 -14.29 -17.26
CA ALA A 183 -18.09 -15.26 -17.26
C ALA A 183 -18.58 -16.62 -17.79
N ARG A 184 -17.76 -17.32 -18.57
CA ARG A 184 -18.06 -18.69 -19.01
C ARG A 184 -16.92 -19.63 -18.67
N VAL A 185 -17.22 -20.85 -18.23
CA VAL A 185 -16.23 -21.91 -18.04
C VAL A 185 -15.78 -22.43 -19.42
N VAL A 186 -14.53 -22.14 -19.77
CA VAL A 186 -13.90 -22.52 -21.06
C VAL A 186 -13.24 -23.89 -20.97
N SER A 187 -12.65 -24.20 -19.81
CA SER A 187 -11.96 -25.47 -19.59
C SER A 187 -12.07 -25.89 -18.14
N LEU A 188 -12.10 -27.20 -17.91
CA LEU A 188 -12.11 -27.79 -16.58
C LEU A 188 -11.02 -28.87 -16.52
N LYS A 189 -10.17 -28.80 -15.49
CA LYS A 189 -9.25 -29.87 -15.11
C LYS A 189 -9.78 -30.52 -13.83
N PRO A 190 -10.64 -31.56 -13.95
CA PRO A 190 -11.31 -32.16 -12.79
C PRO A 190 -10.33 -32.78 -11.80
N GLU A 191 -9.18 -33.30 -12.26
CA GLU A 191 -8.18 -33.92 -11.38
C GLU A 191 -7.50 -32.93 -10.42
N LEU A 192 -7.48 -31.64 -10.79
CA LEU A 192 -6.90 -30.57 -9.97
C LEU A 192 -7.97 -29.67 -9.34
N GLY A 193 -9.26 -29.88 -9.66
CA GLY A 193 -10.34 -28.99 -9.22
C GLY A 193 -10.24 -27.56 -9.75
N ILE A 194 -9.57 -27.35 -10.89
CA ILE A 194 -9.34 -26.03 -11.49
C ILE A 194 -10.28 -25.84 -12.69
N ALA A 195 -11.04 -24.75 -12.66
CA ALA A 195 -11.85 -24.23 -13.76
C ALA A 195 -11.16 -23.01 -14.39
N VAL A 196 -11.22 -22.90 -15.71
CA VAL A 196 -10.72 -21.73 -16.46
C VAL A 196 -11.91 -20.94 -16.98
N LEU A 197 -11.98 -19.66 -16.63
CA LEU A 197 -13.04 -18.75 -17.05
C LEU A 197 -12.59 -17.86 -18.22
N SER A 198 -13.53 -17.44 -19.06
CA SER A 198 -13.33 -16.55 -20.20
C SER A 198 -13.13 -15.07 -19.85
N ILE A 199 -12.84 -14.77 -18.59
CA ILE A 199 -12.66 -13.42 -18.05
C ILE A 199 -11.31 -13.32 -17.36
N GLY A 200 -10.66 -12.16 -17.44
CA GLY A 200 -9.31 -11.95 -16.90
C GLY A 200 -9.10 -10.55 -16.33
N SER A 201 -7.83 -10.14 -16.25
CA SER A 201 -7.48 -8.82 -15.70
C SER A 201 -7.96 -7.66 -16.57
N LYS A 202 -8.15 -7.89 -17.88
CA LYS A 202 -8.80 -6.92 -18.79
C LYS A 202 -10.23 -6.59 -18.34
N ASP A 203 -10.92 -7.57 -17.76
CA ASP A 203 -12.32 -7.43 -17.37
C ASP A 203 -12.46 -6.98 -15.90
N GLY A 204 -11.34 -6.79 -15.19
CA GLY A 204 -11.31 -6.34 -13.79
C GLY A 204 -11.26 -7.45 -12.76
N VAL A 205 -11.03 -8.70 -13.17
CA VAL A 205 -10.91 -9.86 -12.26
C VAL A 205 -9.61 -9.77 -11.45
N LYS A 206 -9.70 -10.06 -10.15
CA LYS A 206 -8.54 -10.10 -9.24
C LYS A 206 -8.41 -11.48 -8.58
N PRO A 207 -7.18 -11.92 -8.26
CA PRO A 207 -6.98 -13.09 -7.40
C PRO A 207 -7.70 -12.91 -6.07
N GLY A 208 -8.36 -13.98 -5.60
CA GLY A 208 -9.19 -13.97 -4.39
C GLY A 208 -10.65 -13.54 -4.61
N MET A 209 -11.04 -13.17 -5.83
CA MET A 209 -12.43 -12.83 -6.13
C MET A 209 -13.32 -14.10 -6.16
N PRO A 210 -14.42 -14.14 -5.40
CA PRO A 210 -15.36 -15.26 -5.44
C PRO A 210 -16.32 -15.14 -6.63
N PHE A 211 -16.60 -16.28 -7.26
CA PHE A 211 -17.58 -16.42 -8.33
C PHE A 211 -18.54 -17.56 -8.02
N GLU A 212 -19.79 -17.39 -8.43
CA GLU A 212 -20.80 -18.44 -8.42
C GLU A 212 -21.06 -18.93 -9.84
N VAL A 213 -21.05 -20.26 -10.01
CA VAL A 213 -21.31 -20.93 -11.28
C VAL A 213 -22.75 -21.39 -11.33
N PHE A 214 -23.44 -21.03 -12.41
CA PHE A 214 -24.85 -21.34 -12.69
C PHE A 214 -24.99 -22.18 -13.96
N ARG A 215 -25.94 -23.12 -13.93
CA ARG A 215 -26.46 -23.83 -15.10
C ARG A 215 -27.98 -23.75 -15.06
N GLU A 216 -28.57 -23.21 -16.12
CA GLU A 216 -30.03 -23.07 -16.25
C GLU A 216 -30.66 -22.46 -14.98
N ASP A 217 -30.07 -21.36 -14.50
CA ASP A 217 -30.47 -20.60 -13.29
C ASP A 217 -30.32 -21.30 -11.93
N LYS A 218 -29.72 -22.50 -11.89
CA LYS A 218 -29.39 -23.19 -10.63
C LYS A 218 -27.91 -22.98 -10.24
N PRO A 219 -27.60 -22.54 -9.00
CA PRO A 219 -26.23 -22.46 -8.53
C PRO A 219 -25.64 -23.87 -8.35
N ILE A 220 -24.54 -24.16 -9.03
CA ILE A 220 -23.85 -25.45 -8.98
C ILE A 220 -22.66 -25.40 -8.02
N ALA A 221 -21.84 -24.35 -8.12
CA ALA A 221 -20.58 -24.31 -7.38
C ALA A 221 -20.11 -22.89 -7.09
N LYS A 222 -19.41 -22.74 -5.97
CA LYS A 222 -18.64 -21.54 -5.64
C LYS A 222 -17.17 -21.78 -5.99
N ILE A 223 -16.62 -20.88 -6.78
CA ILE A 223 -15.24 -20.92 -7.23
C ILE A 223 -14.49 -19.67 -6.77
N LEU A 224 -13.21 -19.82 -6.46
CA LEU A 224 -12.34 -18.71 -6.07
C LEU A 224 -11.22 -18.56 -7.08
N VAL A 225 -11.06 -17.35 -7.60
CA VAL A 225 -9.99 -17.04 -8.54
C VAL A 225 -8.64 -17.14 -7.83
N THR A 226 -7.74 -17.97 -8.34
CA THR A 226 -6.38 -18.14 -7.78
C THR A 226 -5.31 -17.48 -8.63
N ASP A 227 -5.50 -17.48 -9.96
CA ASP A 227 -4.54 -16.89 -10.90
C ASP A 227 -5.30 -16.15 -12.02
N VAL A 228 -4.79 -14.98 -12.42
CA VAL A 228 -5.44 -14.11 -13.40
C VAL A 228 -4.45 -13.76 -14.51
N ARG A 229 -4.82 -14.10 -15.74
CA ARG A 229 -4.13 -13.65 -16.96
C ARG A 229 -4.92 -12.53 -17.62
N ARG A 230 -4.36 -11.98 -18.72
CA ARG A 230 -4.95 -10.85 -19.44
C ARG A 230 -6.38 -11.12 -19.91
N SER A 231 -6.67 -12.31 -20.43
CA SER A 231 -7.96 -12.68 -21.06
C SER A 231 -8.68 -13.88 -20.41
N VAL A 232 -8.04 -14.56 -19.46
CA VAL A 232 -8.59 -15.74 -18.78
C VAL A 232 -8.14 -15.76 -17.33
N CYS A 233 -8.90 -16.41 -16.46
CA CYS A 233 -8.49 -16.65 -15.08
C CYS A 233 -8.69 -18.11 -14.69
N GLY A 234 -7.81 -18.60 -13.83
CA GLY A 234 -7.91 -19.89 -13.18
C GLY A 234 -8.60 -19.72 -11.83
N ALA A 235 -9.64 -20.52 -11.61
CA ALA A 235 -10.39 -20.56 -10.37
C ALA A 235 -10.44 -21.99 -9.81
N VAL A 236 -10.33 -22.10 -8.49
CA VAL A 236 -10.43 -23.39 -7.77
C VAL A 236 -11.86 -23.54 -7.25
N VAL A 237 -12.43 -24.74 -7.39
CA VAL A 237 -13.76 -25.06 -6.89
C VAL A 237 -13.70 -25.24 -5.37
N GLN A 238 -14.39 -24.39 -4.61
CA GLN A 238 -14.43 -24.47 -3.14
C GLN A 238 -15.61 -25.31 -2.64
N GLU A 239 -16.81 -24.98 -3.10
CA GLU A 239 -18.05 -25.62 -2.63
C GLU A 239 -18.85 -26.07 -3.84
N LEU A 240 -19.28 -27.34 -3.86
CA LEU A 240 -20.28 -27.83 -4.79
C LEU A 240 -21.62 -27.88 -4.06
N ALA A 241 -22.65 -27.25 -4.64
CA ALA A 241 -24.01 -27.28 -4.12
C ALA A 241 -24.62 -28.70 -4.16
N SER A 242 -24.15 -29.55 -5.08
CA SER A 242 -24.55 -30.96 -5.18
C SER A 242 -23.37 -31.82 -5.64
N LYS A 243 -23.01 -32.85 -4.87
CA LYS A 243 -22.00 -33.87 -5.28
C LYS A 243 -22.39 -34.63 -6.56
N ALA A 244 -23.67 -34.59 -6.94
CA ALA A 244 -24.19 -35.24 -8.14
C ALA A 244 -23.95 -34.44 -9.44
N ASP A 245 -23.69 -33.13 -9.35
CA ASP A 245 -23.58 -32.24 -10.51
C ASP A 245 -22.23 -31.52 -10.55
N PRO A 246 -21.19 -32.10 -11.16
CA PRO A 246 -19.92 -31.41 -11.34
C PRO A 246 -20.05 -30.25 -12.35
N VAL A 247 -19.19 -29.25 -12.16
CA VAL A 247 -19.02 -28.11 -13.09
C VAL A 247 -18.67 -28.66 -14.48
N LYS A 248 -19.29 -28.12 -15.53
CA LYS A 248 -19.02 -28.49 -16.93
C LYS A 248 -18.58 -27.26 -17.73
N VAL A 249 -17.91 -27.54 -18.83
CA VAL A 249 -17.57 -26.53 -19.84
C VAL A 249 -18.87 -25.94 -20.38
N GLY A 250 -18.96 -24.61 -20.42
CA GLY A 250 -20.14 -23.88 -20.87
C GLY A 250 -21.03 -23.32 -19.76
N ASP A 251 -20.80 -23.66 -18.49
CA ASP A 251 -21.52 -23.06 -17.36
C ASP A 251 -21.20 -21.55 -17.24
N LYS A 252 -22.18 -20.76 -16.78
CA LYS A 252 -22.04 -19.31 -16.62
C LYS A 252 -21.55 -18.98 -15.22
N GLY A 253 -20.63 -18.03 -15.10
CA GLY A 253 -20.11 -17.53 -13.83
C GLY A 253 -20.53 -16.10 -13.59
N LYS A 254 -20.96 -15.79 -12.37
CA LYS A 254 -21.29 -14.43 -11.93
C LYS A 254 -20.51 -14.11 -10.66
N VAL A 255 -20.02 -12.87 -10.55
CA VAL A 255 -19.37 -12.39 -9.32
C VAL A 255 -20.40 -12.38 -8.19
N ASP A 256 -20.05 -13.00 -7.06
CA ASP A 256 -20.83 -12.85 -5.84
C ASP A 256 -20.42 -11.54 -5.14
N ILE A 257 -21.27 -10.52 -5.24
CA ILE A 257 -21.03 -9.18 -4.69
C ILE A 257 -21.29 -9.16 -3.16
N ASN A 258 -21.92 -10.21 -2.59
CA ASN A 258 -22.23 -10.25 -1.16
C ASN A 258 -21.05 -10.67 -0.28
N ARG A 259 -19.88 -10.96 -0.87
CA ARG A 259 -18.65 -11.33 -0.15
C ARG A 259 -17.47 -10.47 -0.63
N SER A 260 -17.60 -9.15 -0.52
CA SER A 260 -16.47 -8.23 -0.65
C SER A 260 -15.65 -8.24 0.64
N PHE A 261 -14.35 -8.51 0.53
CA PHE A 261 -13.34 -8.19 1.54
C PHE A 261 -12.97 -6.71 1.44
#